data_AF-A0A0G1RQD6-F1
#
_entry.id   AF-A0A0G1RQD6-F1
#
_cell.length_a   1.000
_cell.length_b   1.000
_cell.length_c   1.000
_cell.angle_alpha   90.00
_cell.angle_beta   90.00
_cell.angle_gamma   90.00
#
_symmetry.space_group_name_H-M   'P 1'
#
loop_
_entity.id
_entity.type
_entity.pdbx_description
1 polymer ?
#
loop_
_entity_poly.entity_id
_entity_poly.type
_entity_poly.pdbx_seq_one_letter_code
_entity_poly.pdbx_strand_id
1 'polypeptide(L)'
;MKKIKNKRIWRSRRAQERIDYLLNLTARQLGHNNEQRVVEAYQEHCRSLFPPWIENVRLANKKEDWQGIDVVFATKAGDIFVQLKGSSIGKESFSRRQDSGELNWRIVVVIIFPSDLPKRIREIITPLVSKEYKRLVYEKNGWRS
;
A
#
# COMPACT_ATOMS: atom_id res chain seq x y z
N MET A 1 10.16 -8.70 -51.03
CA MET A 1 9.95 -8.38 -49.59
C MET A 1 8.76 -7.44 -49.44
N LYS A 2 7.63 -7.90 -48.89
CA LYS A 2 6.44 -7.06 -48.64
C LYS A 2 6.65 -6.24 -47.36
N LYS A 3 6.69 -4.91 -47.48
CA LYS A 3 6.68 -3.99 -46.32
C LYS A 3 5.35 -4.12 -45.58
N ILE A 4 5.37 -4.67 -44.36
CA ILE A 4 4.22 -4.66 -43.45
C ILE A 4 4.06 -3.21 -42.99
N LYS A 5 3.06 -2.51 -43.55
CA LYS A 5 2.67 -1.18 -43.07
C LYS A 5 2.10 -1.36 -41.67
N ASN A 6 2.74 -0.74 -40.68
CA ASN A 6 2.24 -0.63 -39.31
C ASN A 6 0.86 0.04 -39.35
N LYS A 7 -0.22 -0.75 -39.29
CA LYS A 7 -1.58 -0.22 -39.16
C LYS A 7 -1.69 0.37 -37.76
N ARG A 8 -1.55 1.68 -37.66
CA ARG A 8 -1.98 2.44 -36.48
C ARG A 8 -3.49 2.27 -36.39
N ILE A 9 -3.96 1.35 -35.54
CA ILE A 9 -5.38 1.13 -35.31
C ILE A 9 -5.91 2.40 -34.65
N TRP A 10 -6.56 3.25 -35.42
CA TRP A 10 -7.36 4.35 -34.89
C TRP A 10 -8.54 3.76 -34.13
N ARG A 11 -8.39 3.61 -32.81
CA ARG A 11 -9.52 3.27 -31.95
C ARG A 11 -10.44 4.49 -31.89
N SER A 12 -11.74 4.27 -32.05
CA SER A 12 -12.70 5.33 -31.80
C SER A 12 -12.58 5.80 -30.34
N ARG A 13 -12.87 7.07 -30.08
CA ARG A 13 -12.82 7.63 -28.72
C ARG A 13 -13.58 6.76 -27.70
N ARG A 14 -14.77 6.27 -28.07
CA ARG A 14 -15.57 5.33 -27.26
C ARG A 14 -14.86 4.00 -26.97
N ALA A 15 -14.12 3.46 -27.94
CA ALA A 15 -13.36 2.22 -27.73
C ALA A 15 -12.17 2.44 -26.79
N GLN A 16 -11.53 3.62 -26.85
CA GLN A 16 -10.46 3.98 -25.92
C GLN A 16 -11.00 4.17 -24.49
N GLU A 17 -12.07 4.94 -24.32
CA GLU A 17 -12.74 5.17 -23.03
C GLU A 17 -13.14 3.84 -22.35
N ARG A 18 -13.67 2.88 -23.13
CA ARG A 18 -14.00 1.54 -22.61
C ARG A 18 -12.77 0.76 -22.14
N ILE A 19 -11.66 0.83 -22.87
CA ILE A 19 -10.42 0.15 -22.49
C ILE A 19 -9.85 0.76 -21.21
N ASP A 20 -9.82 2.09 -21.11
CA ASP A 20 -9.34 2.78 -19.92
C ASP A 20 -10.19 2.44 -18.69
N TYR A 21 -11.51 2.35 -18.86
CA TYR A 21 -12.41 1.90 -17.81
C TYR A 21 -12.09 0.47 -17.32
N LEU A 22 -11.91 -0.49 -18.24
CA LEU A 22 -11.58 -1.88 -17.89
C LEU A 22 -10.21 -2.01 -17.23
N LEU A 23 -9.22 -1.24 -17.70
CA LEU A 23 -7.90 -1.17 -17.08
C LEU A 23 -7.99 -0.62 -15.66
N ASN A 24 -8.78 0.44 -15.44
CA ASN A 24 -8.98 1.02 -14.12
C ASN A 24 -9.71 0.08 -13.15
N LEU A 25 -10.74 -0.63 -13.61
CA LEU A 25 -11.40 -1.67 -12.82
C LEU A 25 -10.42 -2.76 -12.40
N THR A 26 -9.61 -3.24 -13.34
CA THR A 26 -8.60 -4.28 -13.09
C THR A 26 -7.54 -3.79 -12.10
N ALA A 27 -7.06 -2.55 -12.26
CA ALA A 27 -6.09 -1.95 -11.36
C ALA A 27 -6.64 -1.82 -9.92
N ARG A 28 -7.90 -1.43 -9.76
CA ARG A 28 -8.57 -1.37 -8.45
C ARG A 28 -8.68 -2.75 -7.81
N GLN A 29 -9.09 -3.76 -8.57
CA GLN A 29 -9.18 -5.12 -8.06
C GLN A 29 -7.80 -5.65 -7.62
N LEU A 30 -6.75 -5.36 -8.40
CA LEU A 30 -5.38 -5.73 -8.04
C LEU A 30 -4.91 -5.00 -6.77
N GLY A 31 -5.26 -3.72 -6.61
CA GLY A 31 -5.00 -2.94 -5.40
C GLY A 31 -5.65 -3.60 -4.18
N HIS A 32 -6.96 -3.81 -4.24
CA HIS A 32 -7.71 -4.42 -3.15
C HIS A 32 -7.20 -5.83 -2.78
N ASN A 33 -6.89 -6.66 -3.79
CA ASN A 33 -6.32 -7.99 -3.55
C ASN A 33 -4.95 -7.90 -2.85
N ASN A 34 -4.12 -6.91 -3.18
CA ASN A 34 -2.83 -6.72 -2.52
C ASN A 34 -2.99 -6.28 -1.07
N GLU A 35 -3.95 -5.40 -0.78
CA GLU A 35 -4.28 -4.98 0.59
C GLU A 35 -4.72 -6.17 1.43
N GLN A 36 -5.62 -6.99 0.89
CA GLN A 36 -6.12 -8.20 1.54
C GLN A 36 -4.99 -9.20 1.83
N ARG A 37 -4.05 -9.40 0.89
CA ARG A 37 -2.88 -10.26 1.07
C ARG A 37 -1.94 -9.78 2.17
N VAL A 38 -1.86 -8.47 2.42
CA VAL A 38 -1.13 -7.94 3.57
C VAL A 38 -1.81 -8.35 4.85
N VAL A 39 -3.13 -8.18 4.96
CA VAL A 39 -3.88 -8.61 6.16
C VAL A 39 -3.70 -10.10 6.41
N GLU A 40 -3.82 -10.92 5.38
CA GLU A 40 -3.62 -12.38 5.45
C GLU A 40 -2.23 -12.77 5.93
N ALA A 41 -1.19 -12.03 5.53
CA ALA A 41 0.18 -12.29 5.97
C ALA A 41 0.41 -12.07 7.48
N TYR A 42 -0.51 -11.41 8.18
CA TYR A 42 -0.45 -11.12 9.62
C TYR A 42 -1.64 -11.69 10.43
N GLN A 43 -2.35 -12.69 9.90
CA GLN A 43 -3.42 -13.36 10.64
C GLN A 43 -2.92 -14.18 11.84
N GLU A 44 -3.84 -14.52 12.75
CA GLU A 44 -3.56 -15.22 14.01
C GLU A 44 -2.82 -16.56 13.84
N HIS A 45 -3.14 -17.35 12.81
CA HIS A 45 -2.42 -18.60 12.53
C HIS A 45 -0.93 -18.39 12.18
N CYS A 46 -0.54 -17.14 11.86
CA CYS A 46 0.83 -16.71 11.61
C CYS A 46 1.46 -15.97 12.81
N ARG A 47 0.82 -15.95 14.00
CA ARG A 47 1.18 -15.04 15.10
C ARG A 47 2.65 -15.11 15.52
N SER A 48 3.24 -16.30 15.54
CA SER A 48 4.64 -16.53 15.90
C SER A 48 5.64 -16.01 14.86
N LEU A 49 5.18 -15.57 13.69
CA LEU A 49 6.00 -15.14 12.56
C LEU A 49 6.18 -13.62 12.47
N PHE A 50 5.58 -12.86 13.38
CA PHE A 50 5.68 -11.39 13.41
C PHE A 50 5.75 -10.87 14.85
N PRO A 51 6.24 -9.62 15.05
CA PRO A 51 6.50 -9.12 16.39
C PRO A 51 5.27 -9.09 17.31
N PRO A 52 5.44 -9.37 18.61
CA PRO A 52 4.33 -9.43 19.57
C PRO A 52 3.64 -8.08 19.81
N TRP A 53 4.27 -6.96 19.45
CA TRP A 53 3.68 -5.62 19.61
C TRP A 53 2.62 -5.28 18.54
N ILE A 54 2.55 -6.04 17.45
CA ILE A 54 1.46 -5.95 16.47
C ILE A 54 0.25 -6.68 17.06
N GLU A 55 -0.80 -5.95 17.41
CA GLU A 55 -2.01 -6.53 18.03
C GLU A 55 -3.03 -6.96 16.98
N ASN A 56 -3.17 -6.18 15.92
CA ASN A 56 -4.07 -6.49 14.82
C ASN A 56 -3.58 -5.81 13.53
N VAL A 57 -3.91 -6.41 12.39
CA VAL A 57 -3.71 -5.83 11.06
C VAL A 57 -5.03 -5.89 10.32
N ARG A 58 -5.49 -4.75 9.80
CA ARG A 58 -6.78 -4.65 9.12
C ARG A 58 -6.71 -3.74 7.90
N LEU A 59 -7.67 -3.91 7.00
CA LEU A 59 -7.91 -2.94 5.93
C LEU A 59 -8.33 -1.59 6.53
N ALA A 60 -8.02 -0.54 5.78
CA ALA A 60 -8.55 0.79 6.04
C ALA A 60 -10.08 0.81 5.98
N ASN A 61 -10.69 1.54 6.90
CA ASN A 61 -12.10 1.89 6.77
C ASN A 61 -12.27 3.01 5.74
N LYS A 62 -13.53 3.34 5.40
CA LYS A 62 -13.82 4.38 4.42
C LYS A 62 -13.09 5.69 4.72
N LYS A 63 -13.14 6.19 5.95
CA LYS A 63 -12.51 7.48 6.33
C LYS A 63 -10.98 7.44 6.16
N GLU A 64 -10.35 6.33 6.52
CA GLU A 64 -8.91 6.13 6.38
C GLU A 64 -8.49 6.02 4.90
N ASP A 65 -9.29 5.34 4.07
CA ASP A 65 -9.08 5.27 2.62
C ASP A 65 -9.12 6.68 1.96
N TRP A 66 -10.06 7.54 2.39
CA TRP A 66 -10.08 8.96 1.97
C TRP A 66 -8.80 9.72 2.37
N GLN A 67 -8.06 9.24 3.37
CA GLN A 67 -6.79 9.81 3.83
C GLN A 67 -5.56 9.18 3.14
N GLY A 68 -5.77 8.26 2.20
CA GLY A 68 -4.69 7.54 1.51
C GLY A 68 -4.04 6.46 2.40
N ILE A 69 -4.85 5.75 3.18
CA ILE A 69 -4.42 4.63 4.00
C ILE A 69 -5.07 3.38 3.43
N ASP A 70 -4.27 2.33 3.24
CA ASP A 70 -4.74 1.06 2.70
C ASP A 70 -4.87 0.01 3.83
N VAL A 71 -3.89 0.00 4.75
CA VAL A 71 -3.79 -0.99 5.84
C VAL A 71 -3.41 -0.29 7.15
N VAL A 72 -3.99 -0.77 8.26
CA VAL A 72 -3.70 -0.28 9.61
C VAL A 72 -3.09 -1.39 10.46
N PHE A 73 -1.95 -1.09 11.08
CA PHE A 73 -1.31 -1.93 12.08
C PHE A 73 -1.62 -1.35 13.46
N ALA A 74 -2.51 -2.01 14.21
CA ALA A 74 -2.88 -1.61 15.56
C ALA A 74 -1.82 -2.05 16.56
N THR A 75 -1.45 -1.14 17.47
CA THR A 75 -0.47 -1.38 18.53
C THR A 75 -0.84 -0.63 19.81
N LYS A 76 -0.30 -1.07 20.95
CA LYS A 76 -0.45 -0.33 22.23
C LYS A 76 0.15 1.08 22.23
N ALA A 77 1.06 1.39 21.29
CA ALA A 77 1.68 2.70 21.17
C ALA A 77 0.87 3.67 20.30
N GLY A 78 -0.12 3.16 19.57
CA GLY A 78 -0.88 3.89 18.56
C GLY A 78 -0.92 3.12 17.23
N ASP A 79 -1.86 3.51 16.38
CA ASP A 79 -2.01 2.92 15.05
C ASP A 79 -0.90 3.39 14.11
N ILE A 80 -0.40 2.45 13.30
CA ILE A 80 0.55 2.72 12.22
C ILE A 80 -0.19 2.57 10.90
N PHE A 81 -0.25 3.66 10.14
CA PHE A 81 -0.96 3.72 8.87
C PHE A 81 -0.04 3.39 7.71
N VAL A 82 -0.49 2.53 6.80
CA VAL A 82 0.30 2.04 5.67
C VAL A 82 -0.44 2.30 4.35
N GLN A 83 0.28 2.83 3.37
CA GLN A 83 -0.14 2.89 1.97
C GLN A 83 0.69 1.90 1.16
N LEU A 84 0.03 1.07 0.37
CA LEU A 84 0.62 0.14 -0.57
C LEU A 84 0.69 0.77 -1.97
N LYS A 85 1.80 0.53 -2.68
CA LYS A 85 1.98 0.90 -4.08
C LYS A 85 2.57 -0.27 -4.86
N GLY A 86 2.18 -0.39 -6.13
CA GLY A 86 2.75 -1.39 -7.03
C GLY A 86 4.00 -0.94 -7.78
N SER A 87 4.49 0.28 -7.54
CA SER A 87 5.64 0.84 -8.27
C SER A 87 6.35 1.97 -7.53
N SER A 88 7.62 2.20 -7.88
CA SER A 88 8.42 3.31 -7.37
C SER A 88 7.88 4.68 -7.77
N ILE A 89 7.34 4.79 -8.99
CA ILE A 89 6.70 6.04 -9.47
C ILE A 89 5.48 6.38 -8.59
N GLY A 90 4.66 5.36 -8.27
CA GLY A 90 3.51 5.55 -7.39
C GLY A 90 3.91 5.94 -5.97
N LYS A 91 5.01 5.39 -5.47
CA LYS A 91 5.60 5.78 -4.17
C LYS A 91 6.08 7.23 -4.20
N GLU A 92 6.86 7.63 -5.20
CA GLU A 92 7.38 8.99 -5.32
C GLU A 92 6.26 10.02 -5.42
N SER A 93 5.22 9.74 -6.22
CA SER A 93 4.04 10.60 -6.31
C SER A 93 3.32 10.76 -4.97
N PHE A 94 3.29 9.71 -4.15
CA PHE A 94 2.70 9.78 -2.81
C PHE A 94 3.58 10.59 -1.85
N SER A 95 4.89 10.36 -1.87
CA SER A 95 5.85 11.10 -1.05
C SER A 95 5.80 12.60 -1.34
N ARG A 96 5.69 13.03 -2.60
CA ARG A 96 5.53 14.47 -2.93
C ARG A 96 4.27 15.10 -2.30
N ARG A 97 3.18 14.33 -2.15
CA ARG A 97 1.95 14.78 -1.47
C ARG A 97 2.12 14.82 0.05
N GLN A 98 3.00 13.99 0.62
CA GLN A 98 3.40 14.10 2.02
C GLN A 98 4.29 15.33 2.23
N ASP A 99 5.25 15.57 1.34
CA ASP A 99 6.16 16.71 1.41
C ASP A 99 5.43 18.07 1.26
N SER A 100 4.35 18.10 0.47
CA SER A 100 3.49 19.28 0.34
C SER A 100 2.52 19.48 1.51
N GLY A 101 2.43 18.53 2.44
CA GLY A 101 1.48 18.54 3.56
C GLY A 101 0.05 18.16 3.19
N GLU A 102 -0.21 17.75 1.94
CA GLU A 102 -1.53 17.25 1.51
C GLU A 102 -1.90 15.94 2.21
N LEU A 103 -0.91 15.08 2.41
CA LEU A 103 -1.06 13.80 3.10
C LEU A 103 -0.24 13.76 4.39
N ASN A 104 -0.73 12.97 5.35
CA ASN A 104 -0.03 12.76 6.60
C ASN A 104 1.32 12.08 6.35
N TRP A 105 2.41 12.75 6.74
CA TRP A 105 3.78 12.25 6.62
C TRP A 105 4.03 10.97 7.44
N ARG A 106 3.17 10.66 8.42
CA ARG A 106 3.24 9.44 9.23
C ARG A 106 2.70 8.19 8.51
N ILE A 107 2.11 8.33 7.33
CA ILE A 107 1.69 7.17 6.54
C ILE A 107 2.93 6.51 5.93
N VAL A 108 3.17 5.26 6.30
CA VAL A 108 4.29 4.45 5.81
C VAL A 108 3.98 3.95 4.41
N VAL A 109 4.78 4.35 3.42
CA VAL A 109 4.60 3.91 2.03
C VAL A 109 5.42 2.66 1.73
N VAL A 110 4.76 1.60 1.31
CA VAL A 110 5.37 0.31 1.00
C VAL A 110 5.10 -0.09 -0.45
N ILE A 111 6.11 -0.65 -1.10
CA ILE A 111 5.96 -1.27 -2.41
C ILE A 111 5.85 -2.77 -2.24
N ILE A 112 4.75 -3.35 -2.71
CA ILE A 112 4.55 -4.79 -2.82
C ILE A 112 4.01 -5.14 -4.21
N PHE A 113 4.30 -6.35 -4.66
CA PHE A 113 3.89 -6.85 -5.95
C PHE A 113 2.85 -7.99 -5.84
N PRO A 114 2.02 -8.18 -6.88
CA PRO A 114 1.08 -9.30 -6.97
C PRO A 114 1.74 -10.68 -6.76
N SER A 115 3.03 -10.82 -7.03
CA SER A 115 3.78 -12.08 -6.87
C SER A 115 4.40 -12.29 -5.48
N ASP A 116 4.38 -11.30 -4.58
CA ASP A 116 5.06 -11.40 -3.28
C ASP A 116 4.37 -12.38 -2.32
N LEU A 117 5.03 -13.47 -1.95
CA LEU A 117 4.47 -14.43 -1.01
C LEU A 117 4.31 -13.82 0.41
N PRO A 118 3.43 -14.36 1.28
CA PRO A 118 3.19 -13.79 2.62
C PRO A 118 4.45 -13.56 3.46
N LYS A 119 5.43 -14.49 3.38
CA LYS A 119 6.74 -14.31 4.03
C LYS A 119 7.46 -13.05 3.52
N ARG A 120 7.47 -12.85 2.20
CA ARG A 120 8.13 -11.69 1.57
C ARG A 120 7.42 -10.38 1.93
N ILE A 121 6.08 -10.39 1.96
CA ILE A 121 5.28 -9.25 2.44
C ILE A 121 5.71 -8.86 3.86
N ARG A 122 5.83 -9.83 4.77
CA ARG A 122 6.30 -9.56 6.14
C ARG A 122 7.73 -9.02 6.18
N GLU A 123 8.65 -9.59 5.41
CA GLU A 123 10.04 -9.12 5.32
C GLU A 123 10.15 -7.67 4.83
N ILE A 124 9.27 -7.25 3.93
CA ILE A 124 9.23 -5.88 3.40
C ILE A 124 8.59 -4.92 4.41
N ILE A 125 7.41 -5.26 4.92
CA ILE A 125 6.60 -4.33 5.74
C ILE A 125 7.14 -4.22 7.16
N THR A 126 7.47 -5.34 7.80
CA THR A 126 7.80 -5.39 9.24
C THR A 126 8.91 -4.42 9.64
N PRO A 127 10.04 -4.31 8.91
CA PRO A 127 11.08 -3.34 9.25
C PRO A 127 10.60 -1.88 9.22
N LEU A 128 9.73 -1.55 8.26
CA LEU A 128 9.21 -0.20 8.07
C LEU A 128 8.23 0.18 9.18
N VAL A 129 7.28 -0.70 9.49
CA VAL A 129 6.35 -0.48 10.61
C VAL A 129 7.06 -0.55 11.97
N SER A 130 8.12 -1.35 12.11
CA SER A 130 8.92 -1.39 13.34
C SER A 130 9.62 -0.05 13.61
N LYS A 131 10.06 0.65 12.55
CA LYS A 131 10.67 1.97 12.68
C LYS A 131 9.65 2.99 13.20
N GLU A 132 8.44 2.99 12.66
CA GLU A 132 7.38 3.89 13.12
C GLU A 132 6.87 3.53 14.52
N TYR A 133 6.77 2.24 14.85
CA TYR A 133 6.44 1.78 16.20
C TYR A 133 7.42 2.33 17.25
N LYS A 134 8.73 2.22 17.00
CA LYS A 134 9.76 2.77 17.89
C LYS A 134 9.59 4.27 18.10
N ARG A 135 9.23 5.00 17.04
CA ARG A 135 8.94 6.43 17.09
C ARG A 135 7.73 6.73 17.96
N LEU A 136 6.63 6.00 17.77
CA LEU A 136 5.41 6.13 18.59
C LEU A 136 5.68 5.83 20.07
N VAL A 137 6.46 4.79 20.38
CA VAL A 137 6.86 4.46 21.75
C VAL A 137 7.68 5.61 22.37
N TYR A 138 8.61 6.17 21.61
CA TYR A 138 9.43 7.30 22.06
C TYR A 138 8.58 8.55 22.35
N GLU A 139 7.67 8.90 21.44
CA GLU A 139 6.71 10.01 21.62
C GLU A 139 5.79 9.77 22.84
N LYS A 140 5.26 8.57 23.00
CA LYS A 140 4.37 8.20 24.11
C LYS A 140 5.05 8.34 25.48
N ASN A 141 6.35 8.11 25.53
CA ASN A 141 7.16 8.26 26.73
C ASN A 141 7.59 9.71 27.01
N GLY A 142 7.07 10.69 26.24
CA GLY A 142 7.31 12.12 26.45
C GLY A 142 8.61 12.65 25.84
N TRP A 143 9.31 11.83 25.06
CA TRP A 143 10.54 12.24 24.41
C TRP A 143 10.22 12.81 23.01
N ARG A 144 10.73 14.01 22.72
CA ARG A 144 10.55 14.64 21.39
C ARG A 144 11.55 14.05 20.40
N SER A 145 11.04 13.43 19.33
CA SER A 145 11.82 12.89 18.21
C SER A 145 12.32 13.98 17.28
#